data_AF-A0A1H1QUM5-F1
#
_entry.id   AF-A0A1H1QUM5-F1
#
_cell.length_a   1.000
_cell.length_b   1.000
_cell.length_c   1.000
_cell.angle_alpha   90.00
_cell.angle_beta   90.00
_cell.angle_gamma   90.00
#
_symmetry.space_group_name_H-M   'P 1'
#
loop_
_entity.id
_entity.type
_entity.pdbx_description
1 polymer ?
#
loop_
_entity_poly.entity_id
_entity_poly.type
_entity_poly.pdbx_seq_one_letter_code
_entity_poly.pdbx_strand_id
1 'polypeptide(L)'
;MTRRRSRFDAELAASLSVVGGVFPPTITPSLIDFMRISYASEPLAETLKGRSVEHSEHQVIGHHGEAITVSVFRRAGDTGRRPTIVYAHSGGLMFGDRFSALGLNLDWVERIGAILISPEYRLAPEFQDPYAREDMYASLEWTAENAERLGVDLDRLIVAGASSGGGLAAGMALAARDRSGPKLKGQLLIYPMLDDRGITPSTHQFDGIGVWDRVSNETGWQAMLGDDFRTEAVSPYIAPSRANDLTDLPPAYIDVGSAEIFRDEAVAYASALWNDASEAELHVWPGGFHAFDIFAAHTHLAQGMISTRMAWIEKVLAD
;
A
#
# COMPACT_ATOMS: atom_id res chain seq x y z
N MET A 1 23.15 -13.72 -19.16
CA MET A 1 23.75 -12.39 -18.92
C MET A 1 22.95 -11.71 -17.83
N THR A 2 23.53 -11.46 -16.66
CA THR A 2 22.90 -10.65 -15.62
C THR A 2 22.68 -9.24 -16.17
N ARG A 3 21.43 -8.80 -16.31
CA ARG A 3 21.10 -7.45 -16.76
C ARG A 3 21.75 -6.46 -15.78
N ARG A 4 22.41 -5.41 -16.29
CA ARG A 4 22.93 -4.35 -15.42
C ARG A 4 21.76 -3.73 -14.66
N ARG A 5 21.91 -3.58 -13.34
CA ARG A 5 20.92 -2.96 -12.44
C ARG A 5 21.32 -1.53 -12.08
N SER A 6 20.34 -0.71 -11.72
CA SER A 6 20.58 0.57 -11.04
C SER A 6 21.37 0.34 -9.75
N ARG A 7 22.25 1.28 -9.41
CA ARG A 7 22.95 1.26 -8.12
C ARG A 7 22.04 1.81 -7.04
N PHE A 8 22.21 1.34 -5.82
CA PHE A 8 21.60 1.97 -4.66
C PHE A 8 22.23 3.34 -4.42
N ASP A 9 21.44 4.27 -3.90
CA ASP A 9 21.95 5.52 -3.38
C ASP A 9 22.96 5.25 -2.25
N ALA A 10 23.97 6.11 -2.10
CA ALA A 10 25.05 5.90 -1.14
C ALA A 10 24.56 5.94 0.32
N GLU A 11 23.61 6.82 0.65
CA GLU A 11 23.02 6.89 2.00
C GLU A 11 22.21 5.62 2.29
N LEU A 12 21.45 5.17 1.30
CA LEU A 12 20.62 3.98 1.39
C LEU A 12 21.42 2.67 1.48
N ALA A 13 22.53 2.56 0.75
CA ALA A 13 23.35 1.35 0.74
C ALA A 13 23.91 0.98 2.14
N ALA A 14 24.19 2.00 2.96
CA ALA A 14 24.62 1.79 4.34
C ALA A 14 23.50 1.20 5.21
N SER A 15 22.29 1.76 5.13
CA SER A 15 21.12 1.24 5.85
C SER A 15 20.72 -0.16 5.38
N LEU A 16 20.79 -0.43 4.08
CA LEU A 16 20.45 -1.74 3.51
C LEU A 16 21.33 -2.87 4.07
N SER A 17 22.60 -2.57 4.39
CA SER A 17 23.50 -3.54 4.99
C SER A 17 23.09 -3.91 6.42
N VAL A 18 22.50 -2.98 7.16
CA VAL A 18 21.91 -3.22 8.49
C VAL A 18 20.62 -4.04 8.37
N VAL A 19 19.76 -3.68 7.41
CA VAL A 19 18.49 -4.40 7.14
C VAL A 19 18.76 -5.86 6.78
N GLY A 20 19.73 -6.13 5.90
CA GLY A 20 20.10 -7.49 5.51
C GLY A 20 20.69 -8.34 6.65
N GLY A 21 21.04 -7.73 7.80
CA GLY A 21 21.41 -8.44 9.02
C GLY A 21 20.21 -8.87 9.87
N VAL A 22 19.03 -8.31 9.63
CA VAL A 22 17.78 -8.55 10.40
C VAL A 22 16.76 -9.32 9.57
N PHE A 23 16.62 -8.98 8.29
CA PHE A 23 15.67 -9.60 7.38
C PHE A 23 16.39 -10.37 6.28
N PRO A 24 15.90 -11.58 5.91
CA PRO A 24 16.41 -12.26 4.75
C PRO A 24 16.09 -11.43 3.50
N PRO A 25 17.03 -11.28 2.54
CA PRO A 25 16.78 -10.55 1.30
C PRO A 25 15.78 -11.25 0.38
N THR A 26 15.54 -12.54 0.64
CA THR A 26 14.65 -13.41 -0.11
C THR A 26 13.74 -14.15 0.86
N ILE A 27 12.44 -13.98 0.68
CA ILE A 27 11.39 -14.64 1.47
C ILE A 27 10.86 -15.82 0.66
N THR A 28 11.03 -17.02 1.18
CA THR A 28 10.45 -18.26 0.65
C THR A 28 9.20 -18.64 1.45
N PRO A 29 8.37 -19.59 0.99
CA PRO A 29 7.18 -20.01 1.75
C PRO A 29 7.47 -20.42 3.20
N SER A 30 8.62 -21.07 3.45
CA SER A 30 9.04 -21.49 4.79
C SER A 30 9.41 -20.33 5.73
N LEU A 31 9.56 -19.11 5.22
CA LEU A 31 9.93 -17.92 5.99
C LEU A 31 8.71 -17.03 6.34
N ILE A 32 7.50 -17.37 5.89
CA ILE A 32 6.30 -16.56 6.14
C ILE A 32 6.05 -16.38 7.64
N ASP A 33 6.08 -17.46 8.44
CA ASP A 33 5.87 -17.38 9.88
C ASP A 33 6.95 -16.55 10.58
N PHE A 34 8.20 -16.67 10.14
CA PHE A 34 9.29 -15.84 10.66
C PHE A 34 9.06 -14.35 10.34
N MET A 35 8.59 -14.03 9.14
CA MET A 35 8.29 -12.66 8.73
C MET A 35 7.10 -12.09 9.50
N ARG A 36 6.06 -12.88 9.80
CA ARG A 36 4.92 -12.43 10.64
C ARG A 36 5.34 -12.00 12.04
N ILE A 37 6.38 -12.63 12.59
CA ILE A 37 6.93 -12.25 13.90
C ILE A 37 7.88 -11.06 13.76
N SER A 38 8.78 -11.10 12.78
CA SER A 38 9.86 -10.12 12.64
C SER A 38 9.41 -8.77 12.08
N TYR A 39 8.30 -8.76 11.34
CA TYR A 39 7.66 -7.56 10.78
C TYR A 39 6.46 -7.10 11.63
N ALA A 40 6.26 -7.69 12.81
CA ALA A 40 5.17 -7.29 13.70
C ALA A 40 5.28 -5.82 14.10
N SER A 41 4.15 -5.14 14.15
CA SER A 41 4.09 -3.73 14.50
C SER A 41 4.50 -3.49 15.96
N GLU A 42 5.02 -2.29 16.22
CA GLU A 42 5.21 -1.82 17.58
C GLU A 42 3.87 -1.82 18.34
N PRO A 43 3.87 -2.10 19.66
CA PRO A 43 2.66 -2.01 20.46
C PRO A 43 1.99 -0.65 20.28
N LEU A 44 0.69 -0.66 19.98
CA LEU A 44 -0.05 0.55 19.65
C LEU A 44 0.13 1.67 20.69
N ALA A 45 0.17 1.32 21.98
CA ALA A 45 0.37 2.27 23.06
C ALA A 45 1.70 3.03 22.97
N GLU A 46 2.78 2.40 22.51
CA GLU A 46 4.05 3.08 22.27
C GLU A 46 3.99 3.93 20.99
N THR A 47 3.35 3.43 19.92
CA THR A 47 3.16 4.19 18.67
C THR A 47 2.37 5.49 18.88
N LEU A 48 1.36 5.47 19.76
CA LEU A 48 0.52 6.63 20.10
C LEU A 48 1.10 7.51 21.21
N LYS A 49 2.19 7.11 21.85
CA LYS A 49 2.73 7.79 23.02
C LYS A 49 3.16 9.22 22.68
N GLY A 50 2.57 10.19 23.38
CA GLY A 50 2.85 11.61 23.19
C GLY A 50 2.22 12.23 21.93
N ARG A 51 1.43 11.46 21.17
CA ARG A 51 0.68 11.94 20.01
C ARG A 51 -0.73 12.37 20.40
N SER A 52 -1.27 13.35 19.69
CA SER A 52 -2.65 13.84 19.91
C SER A 52 -3.64 13.09 19.03
N VAL A 53 -3.68 11.77 19.18
CA VAL A 53 -4.44 10.85 18.34
C VAL A 53 -5.32 9.95 19.19
N GLU A 54 -6.60 9.85 18.82
CA GLU A 54 -7.54 8.88 19.35
C GLU A 54 -7.65 7.67 18.42
N HIS A 55 -7.79 6.49 19.02
CA HIS A 55 -7.99 5.22 18.34
C HIS A 55 -9.32 4.59 18.76
N SER A 56 -10.02 3.98 17.81
CA SER A 56 -11.16 3.12 18.08
C SER A 56 -11.18 1.94 17.12
N GLU A 57 -11.78 0.83 17.55
CA GLU A 57 -11.93 -0.37 16.73
C GLU A 57 -13.39 -0.61 16.39
N HIS A 58 -13.62 -1.05 15.16
CA HIS A 58 -14.93 -1.37 14.64
C HIS A 58 -14.86 -2.73 13.96
N GLN A 59 -16.00 -3.43 13.90
CA GLN A 59 -16.12 -4.68 13.16
C GLN A 59 -16.84 -4.41 11.85
N VAL A 60 -16.25 -4.84 10.75
CA VAL A 60 -16.80 -4.71 9.40
C VAL A 60 -17.02 -6.11 8.84
N ILE A 61 -18.16 -6.33 8.20
CA ILE A 61 -18.44 -7.61 7.56
C ILE A 61 -17.64 -7.69 6.26
N GLY A 62 -16.59 -8.51 6.26
CA GLY A 62 -15.75 -8.77 5.10
C GLY A 62 -16.33 -9.86 4.19
N HIS A 63 -15.46 -10.42 3.35
CA HIS A 63 -15.85 -11.48 2.41
C HIS A 63 -16.47 -12.70 3.11
N HIS A 64 -17.51 -13.27 2.49
CA HIS A 64 -18.30 -14.40 3.01
C HIS A 64 -19.01 -14.16 4.37
N GLY A 65 -19.16 -12.90 4.80
CA GLY A 65 -19.93 -12.57 6.00
C GLY A 65 -19.14 -12.65 7.31
N GLU A 66 -17.84 -12.93 7.24
CA GLU A 66 -16.96 -12.94 8.41
C GLU A 66 -16.50 -11.53 8.76
N ALA A 67 -16.46 -11.20 10.04
CA ALA A 67 -16.06 -9.87 10.49
C ALA A 67 -14.53 -9.71 10.47
N ILE A 68 -14.07 -8.55 10.02
CA ILE A 68 -12.70 -8.06 10.16
C ILE A 68 -12.68 -6.84 11.09
N THR A 69 -11.56 -6.65 11.78
CA THR A 69 -11.34 -5.47 12.61
C THR A 69 -10.88 -4.31 11.74
N VAL A 70 -11.47 -3.13 11.93
CA VAL A 70 -11.03 -1.87 11.32
C VAL A 70 -10.64 -0.90 12.44
N SER A 71 -9.41 -0.41 12.39
CA SER A 71 -8.93 0.64 13.29
C SER A 71 -9.14 2.01 12.68
N VAL A 72 -9.71 2.91 13.47
CA VAL A 72 -9.96 4.30 13.09
C VAL A 72 -9.11 5.19 13.96
N PHE A 73 -8.26 5.99 13.32
CA PHE A 73 -7.41 6.99 13.95
C PHE A 73 -7.88 8.38 13.56
N ARG A 74 -7.99 9.27 14.54
CA ARG A 74 -8.37 10.67 14.33
C ARG A 74 -7.64 11.54 15.32
N ARG A 75 -7.46 12.83 15.00
CA ARG A 75 -6.86 13.77 15.95
C ARG A 75 -7.80 13.95 17.15
N ALA A 76 -7.22 13.99 18.35
CA ALA A 76 -8.00 14.13 19.57
C ALA A 76 -8.79 15.46 19.58
N GLY A 77 -10.07 15.38 19.94
CA GLY A 77 -10.95 16.55 19.98
C GLY A 77 -11.38 17.15 18.64
N ASP A 78 -10.99 16.56 17.50
CA ASP A 78 -11.50 17.01 16.19
C ASP A 78 -13.03 16.79 16.11
N THR A 79 -13.72 17.79 15.55
CA THR A 79 -15.17 17.76 15.33
C THR A 79 -15.48 18.15 13.88
N GLY A 80 -16.67 17.77 13.42
CA GLY A 80 -17.11 18.04 12.04
C GLY A 80 -16.65 17.00 11.03
N ARG A 81 -16.88 17.29 9.74
CA ARG A 81 -16.48 16.42 8.63
C ARG A 81 -15.01 16.64 8.29
N ARG A 82 -14.25 15.55 8.20
CA ARG A 82 -12.80 15.52 7.99
C ARG A 82 -12.44 14.75 6.72
N PRO A 83 -11.35 15.12 6.03
CA PRO A 83 -10.82 14.31 4.95
C PRO A 83 -10.47 12.91 5.49
N THR A 84 -10.61 11.87 4.66
CA THR A 84 -10.49 10.49 5.11
C THR A 84 -9.61 9.67 4.17
N ILE A 85 -8.77 8.82 4.76
CA ILE A 85 -7.82 7.96 4.05
C ILE A 85 -8.10 6.52 4.49
N VAL A 86 -8.52 5.66 3.56
CA VAL A 86 -8.56 4.21 3.77
C VAL A 86 -7.24 3.62 3.33
N TYR A 87 -6.46 3.09 4.29
CA TYR A 87 -5.09 2.66 4.08
C TYR A 87 -4.97 1.14 4.12
N ALA A 88 -4.38 0.56 3.07
CA ALA A 88 -3.97 -0.84 3.03
C ALA A 88 -2.49 -0.96 3.38
N HIS A 89 -2.17 -1.80 4.38
CA HIS A 89 -0.79 -2.00 4.81
C HIS A 89 0.06 -2.79 3.82
N SER A 90 1.38 -2.69 3.98
CA SER A 90 2.37 -3.49 3.26
C SER A 90 2.53 -4.88 3.87
N GLY A 91 3.10 -5.82 3.11
CA GLY A 91 3.63 -7.08 3.64
C GLY A 91 3.53 -8.27 2.68
N GLY A 92 3.59 -7.99 1.38
CA GLY A 92 3.54 -9.01 0.33
C GLY A 92 2.27 -9.86 0.36
N LEU A 93 1.18 -9.34 0.97
CA LEU A 93 -0.08 -10.04 1.22
C LEU A 93 0.02 -11.24 2.20
N MET A 94 1.17 -11.47 2.83
CA MET A 94 1.44 -12.65 3.67
C MET A 94 1.67 -12.30 5.15
N PHE A 95 2.11 -11.08 5.43
CA PHE A 95 2.43 -10.59 6.77
C PHE A 95 2.13 -9.09 6.90
N GLY A 96 2.42 -8.53 8.07
CA GLY A 96 1.95 -7.21 8.46
C GLY A 96 0.58 -7.26 9.13
N ASP A 97 0.11 -6.10 9.55
CA ASP A 97 -1.17 -5.90 10.22
C ASP A 97 -1.66 -4.46 10.02
N ARG A 98 -2.85 -4.14 10.54
CA ARG A 98 -3.44 -2.79 10.47
C ARG A 98 -2.62 -1.68 11.15
N PHE A 99 -1.53 -2.00 11.85
CA PHE A 99 -0.61 -1.04 12.48
C PHE A 99 0.76 -0.97 11.79
N SER A 100 0.96 -1.72 10.72
CA SER A 100 2.24 -1.75 10.00
C SER A 100 2.58 -0.38 9.42
N ALA A 101 3.75 0.14 9.78
CA ALA A 101 4.23 1.49 9.46
C ALA A 101 3.29 2.63 9.93
N LEU A 102 2.43 2.38 10.91
CA LEU A 102 1.44 3.36 11.40
C LEU A 102 2.07 4.70 11.80
N GLY A 103 3.27 4.70 12.36
CA GLY A 103 3.98 5.93 12.76
C GLY A 103 4.16 6.96 11.63
N LEU A 104 4.32 6.51 10.37
CA LEU A 104 4.41 7.38 9.19
C LEU A 104 3.02 7.91 8.77
N ASN A 105 1.99 7.09 8.91
CA ASN A 105 0.62 7.42 8.50
C ASN A 105 -0.09 8.33 9.51
N LEU A 106 0.31 8.28 10.79
CA LEU A 106 -0.21 9.18 11.82
C LEU A 106 0.11 10.66 11.53
N ASP A 107 1.12 10.95 10.72
CA ASP A 107 1.38 12.33 10.28
C ASP A 107 0.22 12.89 9.43
N TRP A 108 -0.58 12.04 8.74
CA TRP A 108 -1.80 12.47 8.06
C TRP A 108 -2.87 12.90 9.07
N VAL A 109 -3.00 12.14 10.15
CA VAL A 109 -3.92 12.48 11.24
C VAL A 109 -3.44 13.76 11.94
N GLU A 110 -2.14 13.87 12.21
CA GLU A 110 -1.59 14.96 13.01
C GLU A 110 -1.27 16.23 12.24
N ARG A 111 -1.17 16.23 10.92
CA ARG A 111 -0.89 17.46 10.14
C ARG A 111 -2.14 18.01 9.48
N ILE A 112 -2.91 17.15 8.82
CA ILE A 112 -4.10 17.55 8.05
C ILE A 112 -5.41 17.21 8.78
N GLY A 113 -5.34 16.52 9.93
CA GLY A 113 -6.52 16.05 10.67
C GLY A 113 -7.38 15.13 9.83
N ALA A 114 -6.74 14.27 9.04
CA ALA A 114 -7.45 13.22 8.33
C ALA A 114 -7.93 12.16 9.32
N ILE A 115 -9.07 11.54 9.01
CA ILE A 115 -9.45 10.26 9.60
C ILE A 115 -8.71 9.17 8.83
N LEU A 116 -7.89 8.40 9.53
CA LEU A 116 -7.20 7.24 8.96
C LEU A 116 -7.96 5.97 9.32
N ILE A 117 -8.45 5.28 8.29
CA ILE A 117 -9.10 3.97 8.39
C ILE A 117 -8.07 2.91 8.01
N SER A 118 -7.76 2.00 8.93
CA SER A 118 -6.78 0.93 8.73
C SER A 118 -7.42 -0.45 8.98
N PRO A 119 -7.80 -1.18 7.93
CA PRO A 119 -8.39 -2.51 8.05
C PRO A 119 -7.37 -3.62 8.33
N GLU A 120 -7.78 -4.60 9.14
CA GLU A 120 -7.09 -5.89 9.32
C GLU A 120 -7.54 -6.88 8.24
N TYR A 121 -7.10 -6.67 7.00
CA TYR A 121 -7.49 -7.55 5.91
C TYR A 121 -6.84 -8.93 6.05
N ARG A 122 -7.56 -9.99 5.65
CA ARG A 122 -7.07 -11.36 5.78
C ARG A 122 -5.88 -11.64 4.85
N LEU A 123 -4.92 -12.41 5.35
CA LEU A 123 -3.63 -12.65 4.70
C LEU A 123 -3.53 -14.06 4.11
N ALA A 124 -2.74 -14.17 3.05
CA ALA A 124 -2.32 -15.43 2.46
C ALA A 124 -1.23 -16.11 3.31
N PRO A 125 -1.05 -17.44 3.19
CA PRO A 125 -1.78 -18.37 2.32
C PRO A 125 -3.13 -18.88 2.86
N GLU A 126 -3.49 -18.55 4.10
CA GLU A 126 -4.73 -19.03 4.73
C GLU A 126 -5.98 -18.50 4.04
N PHE A 127 -5.89 -17.26 3.55
CA PHE A 127 -6.95 -16.59 2.82
C PHE A 127 -6.42 -16.06 1.49
N GLN A 128 -6.67 -16.83 0.42
CA GLN A 128 -6.30 -16.50 -0.96
C GLN A 128 -7.24 -15.46 -1.59
N ASP A 129 -7.05 -15.06 -2.85
CA ASP A 129 -8.03 -14.22 -3.56
C ASP A 129 -9.42 -14.90 -3.50
N PRO A 130 -10.51 -14.18 -3.16
CA PRO A 130 -10.66 -12.73 -3.17
C PRO A 130 -10.58 -12.04 -1.79
N TYR A 131 -10.16 -12.75 -0.74
CA TYR A 131 -10.36 -12.33 0.65
C TYR A 131 -9.78 -10.93 0.95
N ALA A 132 -8.49 -10.72 0.71
CA ALA A 132 -7.83 -9.44 1.02
C ALA A 132 -8.47 -8.24 0.30
N ARG A 133 -8.75 -8.36 -1.00
CA ARG A 133 -9.32 -7.25 -1.77
C ARG A 133 -10.78 -6.96 -1.45
N GLU A 134 -11.57 -7.99 -1.12
CA GLU A 134 -12.96 -7.82 -0.71
C GLU A 134 -13.05 -7.28 0.72
N ASP A 135 -12.12 -7.66 1.62
CA ASP A 135 -12.02 -7.09 2.97
C ASP A 135 -11.71 -5.58 2.93
N MET A 136 -10.77 -5.19 2.07
CA MET A 136 -10.45 -3.79 1.84
C MET A 136 -11.63 -3.02 1.23
N TYR A 137 -12.29 -3.59 0.22
CA TYR A 137 -13.45 -2.95 -0.42
C TYR A 137 -14.64 -2.82 0.55
N ALA A 138 -14.94 -3.86 1.34
CA ALA A 138 -15.97 -3.80 2.37
C ALA A 138 -15.67 -2.72 3.42
N SER A 139 -14.40 -2.51 3.77
CA SER A 139 -13.98 -1.44 4.68
C SER A 139 -14.18 -0.05 4.07
N LEU A 140 -13.96 0.11 2.76
CA LEU A 140 -14.26 1.34 2.04
C LEU A 140 -15.77 1.63 2.02
N GLU A 141 -16.60 0.63 1.71
CA GLU A 141 -18.07 0.76 1.72
C GLU A 141 -18.57 1.11 3.12
N TRP A 142 -18.13 0.37 4.14
CA TRP A 142 -18.48 0.65 5.53
C TRP A 142 -18.09 2.06 5.96
N THR A 143 -16.92 2.54 5.54
CA THR A 143 -16.46 3.91 5.84
C THR A 143 -17.45 4.93 5.27
N ALA A 144 -17.88 4.75 4.03
CA ALA A 144 -18.81 5.66 3.37
C ALA A 144 -20.22 5.60 3.97
N GLU A 145 -20.72 4.41 4.27
CA GLU A 145 -22.03 4.20 4.92
C GLU A 145 -22.07 4.80 6.33
N ASN A 146 -20.94 4.82 7.03
CA ASN A 146 -20.83 5.35 8.39
C ASN A 146 -20.30 6.79 8.43
N ALA A 147 -20.31 7.51 7.30
CA ALA A 147 -19.63 8.79 7.19
C ALA A 147 -20.11 9.83 8.22
N GLU A 148 -21.42 9.92 8.47
CA GLU A 148 -21.96 10.83 9.50
C GLU A 148 -21.45 10.49 10.90
N ARG A 149 -21.48 9.21 11.27
CA ARG A 149 -21.04 8.73 12.59
C ARG A 149 -19.54 8.92 12.80
N LEU A 150 -18.75 8.70 11.76
CA LEU A 150 -17.29 8.79 11.82
C LEU A 150 -16.80 10.24 11.64
N GLY A 151 -17.64 11.15 11.14
CA GLY A 151 -17.22 12.49 10.75
C GLY A 151 -16.43 12.50 9.44
N VAL A 152 -16.69 11.57 8.52
CA VAL A 152 -16.04 11.49 7.21
C VAL A 152 -16.67 12.51 6.26
N ASP A 153 -15.82 13.23 5.56
CA ASP A 153 -16.19 13.99 4.38
C ASP A 153 -16.06 13.13 3.11
N LEU A 154 -17.19 12.75 2.51
CA LEU A 154 -17.21 11.89 1.32
C LEU A 154 -16.61 12.58 0.07
N ASP A 155 -16.58 13.90 0.02
CA ASP A 155 -15.96 14.63 -1.10
C ASP A 155 -14.42 14.67 -0.99
N ARG A 156 -13.87 14.21 0.15
CA ARG A 156 -12.44 14.19 0.48
C ARG A 156 -12.02 12.81 1.01
N LEU A 157 -12.52 11.76 0.35
CA LEU A 157 -12.18 10.36 0.63
C LEU A 157 -11.14 9.86 -0.37
N ILE A 158 -9.98 9.39 0.09
CA ILE A 158 -8.97 8.73 -0.76
C ILE A 158 -8.67 7.32 -0.27
N VAL A 159 -8.15 6.50 -1.17
CA VAL A 159 -7.50 5.23 -0.83
C VAL A 159 -6.00 5.36 -0.89
N ALA A 160 -5.29 4.64 -0.03
CA ALA A 160 -3.84 4.68 0.04
C ALA A 160 -3.29 3.29 0.38
N GLY A 161 -2.05 3.02 0.01
CA GLY A 161 -1.39 1.82 0.48
C GLY A 161 0.05 1.70 0.01
N ALA A 162 0.81 0.88 0.72
CA ALA A 162 2.24 0.66 0.46
C ALA A 162 2.53 -0.77 0.01
N SER A 163 3.39 -0.93 -1.00
CA SER A 163 3.77 -2.25 -1.55
C SER A 163 2.53 -3.04 -1.99
N SER A 164 2.31 -4.24 -1.43
CA SER A 164 1.06 -5.01 -1.59
C SER A 164 -0.21 -4.20 -1.29
N GLY A 165 -0.16 -3.34 -0.28
CA GLY A 165 -1.27 -2.45 0.05
C GLY A 165 -1.51 -1.40 -1.03
N GLY A 166 -0.45 -0.95 -1.73
CA GLY A 166 -0.59 -0.07 -2.89
C GLY A 166 -1.36 -0.75 -4.03
N GLY A 167 -1.10 -2.05 -4.24
CA GLY A 167 -1.90 -2.89 -5.14
C GLY A 167 -3.37 -2.97 -4.72
N LEU A 168 -3.64 -3.24 -3.44
CA LEU A 168 -4.99 -3.27 -2.90
C LEU A 168 -5.70 -1.91 -3.01
N ALA A 169 -4.99 -0.80 -2.85
CA ALA A 169 -5.54 0.54 -2.99
C ALA A 169 -5.97 0.85 -4.43
N ALA A 170 -5.12 0.51 -5.42
CA ALA A 170 -5.50 0.61 -6.83
C ALA A 170 -6.66 -0.34 -7.19
N GLY A 171 -6.66 -1.55 -6.61
CA GLY A 171 -7.75 -2.52 -6.74
C GLY A 171 -9.08 -2.00 -6.17
N MET A 172 -9.06 -1.31 -5.02
CA MET A 172 -10.23 -0.64 -4.45
C MET A 172 -10.74 0.47 -5.37
N ALA A 173 -9.86 1.25 -5.99
CA ALA A 173 -10.26 2.30 -6.92
C ALA A 173 -10.99 1.75 -8.15
N LEU A 174 -10.46 0.67 -8.74
CA LEU A 174 -11.12 -0.08 -9.82
C LEU A 174 -12.48 -0.62 -9.37
N ALA A 175 -12.52 -1.31 -8.23
CA ALA A 175 -13.76 -1.88 -7.70
C ALA A 175 -14.82 -0.81 -7.40
N ALA A 176 -14.43 0.34 -6.84
CA ALA A 176 -15.34 1.45 -6.55
C ALA A 176 -15.95 2.02 -7.84
N ARG A 177 -15.16 2.21 -8.90
CA ARG A 177 -15.68 2.61 -10.21
C ARG A 177 -16.64 1.57 -10.77
N ASP A 178 -16.19 0.33 -10.86
CA ASP A 178 -16.90 -0.74 -11.58
C ASP A 178 -18.19 -1.17 -10.86
N ARG A 179 -18.23 -1.05 -9.53
CA ARG A 179 -19.38 -1.41 -8.69
C ARG A 179 -20.27 -0.21 -8.34
N SER A 180 -19.99 0.97 -8.90
CA SER A 180 -20.68 2.22 -8.53
C SER A 180 -20.65 2.50 -7.01
N GLY A 181 -19.51 2.18 -6.39
CA GLY A 181 -19.24 2.36 -4.96
C GLY A 181 -18.91 3.81 -4.58
N PRO A 182 -18.30 4.01 -3.41
CA PRO A 182 -17.94 5.35 -2.93
C PRO A 182 -17.05 6.11 -3.91
N LYS A 183 -17.36 7.39 -4.17
CA LYS A 183 -16.52 8.25 -5.00
C LYS A 183 -15.21 8.54 -4.28
N LEU A 184 -14.11 8.36 -4.99
CA LEU A 184 -12.77 8.63 -4.48
C LEU A 184 -12.23 9.93 -5.06
N LYS A 185 -11.58 10.71 -4.21
CA LYS A 185 -10.91 11.97 -4.57
C LYS A 185 -9.50 11.74 -5.14
N GLY A 186 -8.93 10.57 -4.88
CA GLY A 186 -7.55 10.22 -5.25
C GLY A 186 -7.15 8.83 -4.75
N GLN A 187 -6.04 8.33 -5.29
CA GLN A 187 -5.37 7.10 -4.86
C GLN A 187 -3.88 7.34 -4.64
N LEU A 188 -3.37 7.03 -3.44
CA LEU A 188 -1.96 7.17 -3.07
C LEU A 188 -1.28 5.80 -3.11
N LEU A 189 -0.53 5.54 -4.17
CA LEU A 189 0.10 4.24 -4.45
C LEU A 189 1.60 4.30 -4.16
N ILE A 190 2.00 3.76 -3.01
CA ILE A 190 3.37 3.81 -2.51
C ILE A 190 4.11 2.54 -2.93
N TYR A 191 5.10 2.66 -3.83
CA TYR A 191 5.86 1.56 -4.47
C TYR A 191 5.00 0.30 -4.73
N PRO A 192 3.89 0.43 -5.47
CA PRO A 192 2.80 -0.53 -5.44
C PRO A 192 3.16 -1.84 -6.16
N MET A 193 2.73 -2.95 -5.57
CA MET A 193 2.77 -4.29 -6.16
C MET A 193 1.53 -4.47 -7.04
N LEU A 194 1.68 -4.45 -8.36
CA LEU A 194 0.57 -4.29 -9.31
C LEU A 194 0.41 -5.45 -10.30
N ASP A 195 1.45 -6.25 -10.52
CA ASP A 195 1.48 -7.26 -11.58
C ASP A 195 2.03 -8.61 -11.11
N ASP A 196 1.21 -9.66 -11.17
CA ASP A 196 1.59 -11.03 -10.82
C ASP A 196 2.44 -11.71 -11.91
N ARG A 197 2.44 -11.20 -13.14
CA ARG A 197 3.14 -11.83 -14.27
C ARG A 197 4.65 -11.78 -14.10
N GLY A 198 5.18 -10.78 -13.40
CA GLY A 198 6.61 -10.64 -13.10
C GLY A 198 7.49 -10.53 -14.34
N ILE A 199 6.96 -9.93 -15.42
CA ILE A 199 7.57 -9.92 -16.76
C ILE A 199 8.50 -8.72 -17.00
N THR A 200 8.61 -7.80 -16.04
CA THR A 200 9.31 -6.53 -16.27
C THR A 200 10.83 -6.66 -16.11
N PRO A 201 11.62 -5.83 -16.81
CA PRO A 201 13.07 -5.80 -16.64
C PRO A 201 13.52 -5.53 -15.19
N SER A 202 12.86 -4.64 -14.45
CA SER A 202 13.17 -4.35 -13.04
C SER A 202 13.04 -5.58 -12.16
N THR A 203 11.99 -6.38 -12.33
CA THR A 203 11.80 -7.64 -11.58
C THR A 203 13.01 -8.56 -11.71
N HIS A 204 13.58 -8.71 -12.90
CA HIS A 204 14.75 -9.58 -13.13
C HIS A 204 16.11 -8.93 -12.80
N GLN A 205 16.15 -7.62 -12.56
CA GLN A 205 17.39 -6.91 -12.16
C GLN A 205 17.69 -7.06 -10.65
N PHE A 206 16.70 -7.41 -9.84
CA PHE A 206 16.77 -7.53 -8.39
C PHE A 206 16.31 -8.93 -7.94
N ASP A 207 17.18 -9.90 -8.15
CA ASP A 207 17.01 -11.31 -7.77
C ASP A 207 18.04 -11.66 -6.69
N GLY A 208 17.58 -11.97 -5.47
CA GLY A 208 18.45 -12.12 -4.29
C GLY A 208 19.09 -10.84 -3.79
N ILE A 209 18.56 -9.66 -4.16
CA ILE A 209 19.18 -8.36 -3.90
C ILE A 209 18.13 -7.36 -3.41
N GLY A 210 18.42 -6.68 -2.29
CA GLY A 210 17.56 -5.63 -1.72
C GLY A 210 16.76 -6.15 -0.52
N VAL A 211 15.67 -5.44 -0.20
CA VAL A 211 14.73 -5.80 0.87
C VAL A 211 13.62 -6.72 0.35
N TRP A 212 13.19 -6.50 -0.89
CA TRP A 212 12.15 -7.28 -1.55
C TRP A 212 12.62 -7.61 -2.97
N ASP A 213 12.93 -8.88 -3.19
CA ASP A 213 13.47 -9.38 -4.43
C ASP A 213 12.42 -10.14 -5.27
N ARG A 214 12.82 -10.58 -6.47
CA ARG A 214 11.97 -11.37 -7.36
C ARG A 214 11.34 -12.59 -6.68
N VAL A 215 12.11 -13.34 -5.90
CA VAL A 215 11.64 -14.59 -5.27
C VAL A 215 10.65 -14.30 -4.14
N SER A 216 10.86 -13.24 -3.37
CA SER A 216 9.89 -12.76 -2.36
C SER A 216 8.57 -12.38 -3.03
N ASN A 217 8.64 -11.69 -4.17
CA ASN A 217 7.45 -11.31 -4.93
C ASN A 217 6.69 -12.52 -5.49
N GLU A 218 7.41 -13.48 -6.07
CA GLU A 218 6.83 -14.74 -6.55
C GLU A 218 6.20 -15.54 -5.40
N THR A 219 6.82 -15.54 -4.22
CA THR A 219 6.27 -16.20 -3.03
C THR A 219 4.97 -15.53 -2.58
N GLY A 220 4.93 -14.19 -2.55
CA GLY A 220 3.71 -13.43 -2.21
C GLY A 220 2.56 -13.68 -3.17
N TRP A 221 2.81 -13.56 -4.47
CA TRP A 221 1.78 -13.82 -5.48
C TRP A 221 1.32 -15.28 -5.48
N GLN A 222 2.24 -16.25 -5.34
CA GLN A 222 1.90 -17.67 -5.27
C GLN A 222 1.06 -18.00 -4.03
N ALA A 223 1.38 -17.39 -2.88
CA ALA A 223 0.61 -17.57 -1.65
C ALA A 223 -0.82 -17.03 -1.82
N MET A 224 -0.96 -15.82 -2.41
CA MET A 224 -2.25 -15.16 -2.60
C MET A 224 -3.12 -15.83 -3.68
N LEU A 225 -2.54 -16.22 -4.81
CA LEU A 225 -3.30 -16.66 -5.98
C LEU A 225 -3.39 -18.18 -6.12
N GLY A 226 -2.56 -18.95 -5.40
CA GLY A 226 -2.59 -20.41 -5.49
C GLY A 226 -2.43 -20.90 -6.94
N ASP A 227 -3.34 -21.75 -7.38
CA ASP A 227 -3.32 -22.33 -8.73
C ASP A 227 -3.62 -21.30 -9.84
N ASP A 228 -4.23 -20.16 -9.50
CA ASP A 228 -4.54 -19.10 -10.47
C ASP A 228 -3.33 -18.21 -10.78
N PHE A 229 -2.21 -18.33 -10.05
CA PHE A 229 -1.03 -17.50 -10.24
C PHE A 229 -0.55 -17.51 -11.72
N ARG A 230 -0.41 -16.31 -12.31
CA ARG A 230 -0.01 -16.08 -13.72
C ARG A 230 -0.99 -16.62 -14.77
N THR A 231 -2.18 -17.03 -14.38
CA THR A 231 -3.24 -17.41 -15.32
C THR A 231 -4.06 -16.20 -15.77
N GLU A 232 -4.98 -16.41 -16.71
CA GLU A 232 -5.97 -15.40 -17.11
C GLU A 232 -7.12 -15.25 -16.09
N ALA A 233 -7.19 -16.12 -15.07
CA ALA A 233 -8.23 -16.05 -14.03
C ALA A 233 -7.95 -14.95 -12.98
N VAL A 234 -6.73 -14.43 -12.92
CA VAL A 234 -6.33 -13.41 -11.95
C VAL A 234 -7.14 -12.12 -12.16
N SER A 235 -7.86 -11.72 -11.12
CA SER A 235 -8.70 -10.52 -11.13
C SER A 235 -7.87 -9.23 -11.24
N PRO A 236 -8.31 -8.23 -12.03
CA PRO A 236 -7.67 -6.92 -12.03
C PRO A 236 -7.81 -6.20 -10.68
N TYR A 237 -8.72 -6.63 -9.80
CA TYR A 237 -8.87 -6.03 -8.47
C TYR A 237 -7.81 -6.48 -7.45
N ILE A 238 -7.05 -7.55 -7.74
CA ILE A 238 -5.88 -7.95 -6.93
C ILE A 238 -4.57 -7.63 -7.65
N ALA A 239 -4.55 -7.69 -9.00
CA ALA A 239 -3.42 -7.30 -9.84
C ALA A 239 -3.82 -6.19 -10.83
N PRO A 240 -3.84 -4.91 -10.41
CA PRO A 240 -4.37 -3.78 -11.20
C PRO A 240 -3.73 -3.57 -12.58
N SER A 241 -2.49 -4.00 -12.79
CA SER A 241 -1.84 -3.97 -14.11
C SER A 241 -2.47 -4.91 -15.15
N ARG A 242 -3.49 -5.68 -14.77
CA ARG A 242 -4.32 -6.49 -15.69
C ARG A 242 -5.58 -5.78 -16.17
N ALA A 243 -5.94 -4.62 -15.60
CA ALA A 243 -7.10 -3.88 -16.06
C ALA A 243 -6.90 -3.41 -17.50
N ASN A 244 -7.92 -3.60 -18.34
CA ASN A 244 -7.91 -3.15 -19.74
C ASN A 244 -8.61 -1.79 -19.93
N ASP A 245 -9.15 -1.24 -18.85
CA ASP A 245 -9.86 0.03 -18.82
C ASP A 245 -9.55 0.72 -17.49
N LEU A 246 -8.80 1.82 -17.57
CA LEU A 246 -8.46 2.70 -16.46
C LEU A 246 -9.16 4.06 -16.58
N THR A 247 -10.15 4.21 -17.47
CA THR A 247 -10.92 5.44 -17.60
C THR A 247 -11.71 5.74 -16.33
N ASP A 248 -12.01 7.02 -16.09
CA ASP A 248 -12.80 7.49 -14.94
C ASP A 248 -12.28 7.07 -13.55
N LEU A 249 -11.00 6.68 -13.45
CA LEU A 249 -10.35 6.45 -12.16
C LEU A 249 -9.94 7.77 -11.49
N PRO A 250 -9.93 7.83 -10.15
CA PRO A 250 -9.52 9.02 -9.42
C PRO A 250 -8.03 9.33 -9.66
N PRO A 251 -7.61 10.62 -9.53
CA PRO A 251 -6.22 11.01 -9.68
C PRO A 251 -5.27 10.16 -8.83
N ALA A 252 -4.19 9.66 -9.43
CA ALA A 252 -3.22 8.82 -8.75
C ALA A 252 -1.95 9.61 -8.41
N TYR A 253 -1.43 9.40 -7.20
CA TYR A 253 -0.01 9.60 -6.92
C TYR A 253 0.66 8.25 -6.85
N ILE A 254 1.78 8.11 -7.54
CA ILE A 254 2.54 6.88 -7.62
C ILE A 254 3.99 7.23 -7.34
N ASP A 255 4.61 6.55 -6.39
CA ASP A 255 6.06 6.61 -6.28
C ASP A 255 6.72 5.26 -6.14
N VAL A 256 7.99 5.20 -6.55
CA VAL A 256 8.77 3.96 -6.56
C VAL A 256 10.26 4.26 -6.55
N GLY A 257 11.07 3.37 -5.98
CA GLY A 257 12.52 3.43 -6.11
C GLY A 257 12.99 3.05 -7.51
N SER A 258 14.09 3.63 -7.99
CA SER A 258 14.70 3.23 -9.27
C SER A 258 15.52 1.93 -9.17
N ALA A 259 15.78 1.46 -7.95
CA ALA A 259 16.58 0.28 -7.63
C ALA A 259 15.76 -0.78 -6.86
N GLU A 260 14.57 -1.11 -7.37
CA GLU A 260 13.71 -2.18 -6.85
C GLU A 260 12.89 -2.86 -7.96
N ILE A 261 12.17 -3.93 -7.60
CA ILE A 261 11.46 -4.78 -8.57
C ILE A 261 10.21 -4.13 -9.17
N PHE A 262 9.51 -3.24 -8.43
CA PHE A 262 8.22 -2.67 -8.86
C PHE A 262 8.34 -1.44 -9.77
N ARG A 263 9.58 -0.97 -10.02
CA ARG A 263 9.83 0.23 -10.81
C ARG A 263 9.08 0.24 -12.14
N ASP A 264 9.27 -0.79 -12.96
CA ASP A 264 8.77 -0.77 -14.33
C ASP A 264 7.25 -0.99 -14.37
N GLU A 265 6.66 -1.77 -13.46
CA GLU A 265 5.20 -1.94 -13.40
C GLU A 265 4.49 -0.68 -12.88
N ALA A 266 5.07 0.04 -11.91
CA ALA A 266 4.55 1.33 -11.46
C ALA A 266 4.59 2.40 -12.57
N VAL A 267 5.69 2.46 -13.33
CA VAL A 267 5.81 3.35 -14.51
C VAL A 267 4.80 2.96 -15.59
N ALA A 268 4.62 1.67 -15.84
CA ALA A 268 3.67 1.18 -16.83
C ALA A 268 2.22 1.51 -16.44
N TYR A 269 1.86 1.34 -15.17
CA TYR A 269 0.53 1.67 -14.67
C TYR A 269 0.23 3.18 -14.73
N ALA A 270 1.18 4.02 -14.33
CA ALA A 270 1.07 5.48 -14.49
C ALA A 270 0.87 5.87 -15.97
N SER A 271 1.62 5.23 -16.87
CA SER A 271 1.49 5.46 -18.31
C SER A 271 0.13 5.03 -18.85
N ALA A 272 -0.41 3.92 -18.35
CA ALA A 272 -1.73 3.43 -18.71
C ALA A 272 -2.85 4.38 -18.24
N LEU A 273 -2.76 4.91 -17.01
CA LEU A 273 -3.70 5.93 -16.51
C LEU A 273 -3.75 7.15 -17.44
N TRP A 274 -2.59 7.68 -17.85
CA TRP A 274 -2.55 8.81 -18.79
C TRP A 274 -3.13 8.47 -20.17
N ASN A 275 -2.91 7.25 -20.67
CA ASN A 275 -3.47 6.82 -21.95
C ASN A 275 -5.00 6.74 -21.92
N ASP A 276 -5.57 6.36 -20.78
CA ASP A 276 -7.02 6.28 -20.55
C ASP A 276 -7.61 7.60 -20.02
N ALA A 277 -6.88 8.71 -20.18
CA ALA A 277 -7.26 10.07 -19.79
C ALA A 277 -7.51 10.29 -18.28
N SER A 278 -7.07 9.37 -17.42
CA SER A 278 -6.98 9.59 -15.97
C SER A 278 -5.70 10.36 -15.60
N GLU A 279 -5.75 11.05 -14.46
CA GLU A 279 -4.62 11.81 -13.95
C GLU A 279 -3.67 10.92 -13.13
N ALA A 280 -2.37 11.05 -13.38
CA ALA A 280 -1.35 10.43 -12.54
C ALA A 280 -0.16 11.38 -12.32
N GLU A 281 0.39 11.37 -11.12
CA GLU A 281 1.66 11.97 -10.73
C GLU A 281 2.63 10.83 -10.37
N LEU A 282 3.76 10.73 -11.08
CA LEU A 282 4.74 9.66 -10.90
C LEU A 282 6.08 10.19 -10.41
N HIS A 283 6.59 9.65 -9.31
CA HIS A 283 7.95 9.90 -8.81
C HIS A 283 8.79 8.63 -8.82
N VAL A 284 9.93 8.66 -9.51
CA VAL A 284 10.91 7.57 -9.49
C VAL A 284 12.17 8.04 -8.74
N TRP A 285 12.34 7.53 -7.52
CA TRP A 285 13.40 7.97 -6.61
C TRP A 285 14.74 7.30 -6.95
N PRO A 286 15.75 8.06 -7.42
CA PRO A 286 16.99 7.49 -7.94
C PRO A 286 17.77 6.77 -6.83
N GLY A 287 18.04 5.48 -7.04
CA GLY A 287 18.79 4.65 -6.10
C GLY A 287 17.97 4.13 -4.91
N GLY A 288 16.68 4.48 -4.83
CA GLY A 288 15.74 3.93 -3.84
C GLY A 288 15.56 2.42 -3.99
N PHE A 289 15.71 1.68 -2.89
CA PHE A 289 15.32 0.27 -2.78
C PHE A 289 13.92 0.16 -2.16
N HIS A 290 13.26 -1.00 -2.28
CA HIS A 290 11.89 -1.17 -1.78
C HIS A 290 11.71 -0.79 -0.30
N ALA A 291 10.72 0.05 0.02
CA ALA A 291 10.39 0.51 1.38
C ALA A 291 11.52 1.26 2.13
N PHE A 292 12.36 2.01 1.40
CA PHE A 292 13.45 2.78 2.00
C PHE A 292 13.00 3.90 2.98
N ASP A 293 11.76 4.36 2.90
CA ASP A 293 11.11 5.22 3.90
C ASP A 293 10.90 4.55 5.24
N ILE A 294 10.70 3.23 5.28
CA ILE A 294 10.58 2.48 6.54
C ILE A 294 11.98 2.20 7.08
N PHE A 295 12.86 1.66 6.24
CA PHE A 295 14.14 1.11 6.69
C PHE A 295 15.29 2.13 6.76
N ALA A 296 15.14 3.27 6.10
CA ALA A 296 16.15 4.32 6.02
C ALA A 296 15.48 5.70 6.11
N ALA A 297 14.43 5.82 6.95
CA ALA A 297 13.61 7.01 7.12
C ALA A 297 14.43 8.30 7.32
N HIS A 298 15.57 8.21 8.00
CA HIS A 298 16.44 9.34 8.33
C HIS A 298 17.23 9.91 7.13
N THR A 299 17.27 9.22 5.99
CA THR A 299 18.05 9.63 4.82
C THR A 299 17.38 10.76 4.05
N HIS A 300 18.16 11.55 3.30
CA HIS A 300 17.62 12.66 2.54
C HIS A 300 16.63 12.20 1.47
N LEU A 301 16.91 11.07 0.81
CA LEU A 301 16.02 10.52 -0.19
C LEU A 301 14.67 10.12 0.43
N ALA A 302 14.68 9.45 1.59
CA ALA A 302 13.45 9.04 2.29
C ALA A 302 12.62 10.25 2.71
N GLN A 303 13.25 11.25 3.30
CA GLN A 303 12.59 12.49 3.72
C GLN A 303 11.99 13.26 2.53
N GLY A 304 12.68 13.27 1.39
CA GLY A 304 12.15 13.85 0.14
C GLY A 304 10.89 13.13 -0.34
N MET A 305 10.91 11.80 -0.33
CA MET A 305 9.75 10.98 -0.70
C MET A 305 8.56 11.20 0.23
N ILE A 306 8.77 11.13 1.54
CA ILE A 306 7.72 11.35 2.55
C ILE A 306 7.11 12.76 2.42
N SER A 307 7.95 13.78 2.23
CA SER A 307 7.50 15.17 2.07
C SER A 307 6.68 15.37 0.79
N THR A 308 7.06 14.72 -0.30
CA THR A 308 6.37 14.83 -1.59
C THR A 308 4.99 14.18 -1.53
N ARG A 309 4.87 13.00 -0.90
CA ARG A 309 3.57 12.36 -0.61
C ARG A 309 2.68 13.29 0.20
N MET A 310 3.20 13.87 1.29
CA MET A 310 2.45 14.81 2.12
C MET A 310 1.93 16.01 1.34
N ALA A 311 2.77 16.61 0.49
CA ALA A 311 2.37 17.75 -0.34
C ALA A 311 1.24 17.39 -1.31
N TRP A 312 1.29 16.18 -1.90
CA TRP A 312 0.19 15.69 -2.75
C TRP A 312 -1.10 15.48 -1.96
N ILE A 313 -1.03 14.85 -0.78
CA ILE A 313 -2.19 14.63 0.08
C ILE A 313 -2.81 15.97 0.50
N GLU A 314 -1.99 16.93 0.95
CA GLU A 314 -2.43 18.28 1.33
C GLU A 314 -3.14 18.99 0.17
N LYS A 315 -2.64 18.83 -1.06
CA LYS A 315 -3.27 19.40 -2.27
C LYS A 315 -4.60 18.72 -2.61
N VAL A 316 -4.67 17.39 -2.57
CA VAL A 316 -5.84 16.61 -3.00
C VAL A 316 -6.98 16.68 -1.99
N LEU A 317 -6.65 16.76 -0.69
CA LEU A 317 -7.60 16.81 0.41
C LEU A 317 -7.87 18.23 0.94
N ALA A 318 -7.38 19.27 0.25
CA ALA A 318 -7.72 20.66 0.53
C ALA A 318 -9.24 20.90 0.40
N ASP A 319 -9.77 21.82 1.22
CA ASP A 319 -11.16 22.32 1.16
C ASP A 319 -11.48 23.04 -0.16
#